data_AF-A0A7X8H8H0-F1
#
_entry.id   AF-A0A7X8H8H0-F1
#
_cell.length_a   1.000
_cell.length_b   1.000
_cell.length_c   1.000
_cell.angle_alpha   90.00
_cell.angle_beta   90.00
_cell.angle_gamma   90.00
#
_symmetry.space_group_name_H-M   'P 1'
#
loop_
_entity.id
_entity.type
_entity.pdbx_description
1 polymer ?
#
loop_
_entity_poly.entity_id
_entity_poly.type
_entity_poly.pdbx_seq_one_letter_code
_entity_poly.pdbx_strand_id
1 'polypeptide(L)'
;MKGIITKSLIEKIFQPASLQRWNDQIRPIEFTELDKQAHKMIIAWILGKIEQDEEGQLINWRKMIEFGIFQYFQRTVLTDLKPQIYHSLLSQDEARKKLNDFVQQEMEESLSHLSEDFYNQFIQFISSTPEDEE
;
A
#
# COMPACT_ATOMS: atom_id res chain seq x y z
N MET A 1 -17.65 -12.44 10.90
CA MET A 1 -16.41 -12.95 10.27
C MET A 1 -15.43 -13.34 11.36
N LYS A 2 -14.86 -14.55 11.33
CA LYS A 2 -13.67 -14.91 12.11
C LYS A 2 -12.57 -15.25 11.12
N GLY A 3 -11.91 -14.23 10.60
CA GLY A 3 -10.65 -14.38 9.89
C GLY A 3 -9.56 -14.94 10.80
N ILE A 4 -8.58 -15.61 10.22
CA ILE A 4 -7.41 -16.10 10.93
C ILE A 4 -6.25 -15.15 10.65
N ILE A 5 -5.63 -14.63 11.71
CA ILE A 5 -4.36 -13.92 11.60
C ILE A 5 -3.26 -14.96 11.51
N THR A 6 -2.69 -15.13 10.32
CA THR A 6 -1.62 -16.09 10.05
C THR A 6 -0.26 -15.50 10.42
N LYS A 7 0.73 -16.38 10.61
CA LYS A 7 2.13 -15.96 10.75
C LYS A 7 2.60 -15.16 9.54
N SER A 8 2.25 -15.62 8.33
CA SER A 8 2.57 -14.95 7.06
C SER A 8 2.09 -13.50 7.05
N LEU A 9 0.85 -13.26 7.46
CA LEU A 9 0.30 -11.90 7.57
C LEU A 9 1.07 -11.04 8.57
N ILE A 10 1.39 -11.58 9.75
CA ILE A 10 2.17 -10.86 10.77
C ILE A 10 3.55 -10.50 10.22
N GLU A 11 4.24 -11.43 9.55
CA GLU A 11 5.54 -11.17 8.95
C GLU A 11 5.47 -10.07 7.88
N LYS A 12 4.44 -10.07 7.01
CA LYS A 12 4.23 -9.00 6.02
C LYS A 12 3.95 -7.65 6.69
N ILE A 13 3.24 -7.60 7.82
CA ILE A 13 2.98 -6.35 8.57
C ILE A 13 4.26 -5.81 9.25
N PHE A 14 5.17 -6.66 9.71
CA PHE A 14 6.38 -6.20 10.40
C PHE A 14 7.59 -6.04 9.47
N GLN A 15 7.59 -6.65 8.29
CA GLN A 15 8.69 -6.59 7.33
C GLN A 15 9.12 -5.13 7.02
N PRO A 16 8.20 -4.18 6.73
CA PRO A 16 8.57 -2.79 6.44
C PRO A 16 9.27 -2.03 7.56
N ALA A 17 9.10 -2.46 8.81
CA ALA A 17 9.83 -1.88 9.95
C ALA A 17 11.33 -2.23 9.94
N SER A 18 11.74 -3.21 9.12
CA SER A 18 13.15 -3.58 8.94
C SER A 18 13.75 -3.05 7.62
N LEU A 19 12.92 -2.52 6.73
CA LEU A 19 13.35 -2.01 5.42
C LEU A 19 13.83 -0.56 5.54
N GLN A 20 15.14 -0.35 5.58
CA GLN A 20 15.71 0.99 5.66
C GLN A 20 15.50 1.81 4.38
N ARG A 21 15.26 3.11 4.53
CA ARG A 21 15.08 4.09 3.45
C ARG A 21 16.16 5.17 3.48
N TRP A 22 16.37 5.76 2.30
CA TRP A 22 17.44 6.75 2.06
C TRP A 22 18.83 6.18 2.35
N ASN A 23 19.07 4.94 1.94
CA ASN A 23 20.37 4.27 2.04
C ASN A 23 21.43 4.86 1.12
N ASP A 24 20.98 5.60 0.11
CA ASP A 24 21.78 6.33 -0.86
C ASP A 24 22.17 7.75 -0.40
N GLN A 25 21.70 8.20 0.77
CA GLN A 25 21.95 9.54 1.31
C GLN A 25 22.48 9.48 2.76
N ILE A 26 23.26 10.48 3.15
CA ILE A 26 23.68 10.64 4.55
C ILE A 26 22.44 11.03 5.37
N ARG A 27 22.10 10.25 6.39
CA ARG A 27 20.93 10.49 7.24
C ARG A 27 21.30 10.53 8.73
N PRO A 28 20.74 11.46 9.52
CA PRO A 28 21.03 11.59 10.95
C PRO A 28 20.25 10.58 11.82
N ILE A 29 19.17 10.01 11.28
CA ILE A 29 18.33 9.00 11.93
C ILE A 29 17.99 7.89 10.93
N GLU A 30 17.67 6.70 11.44
CA GLU A 30 17.19 5.61 10.61
C GLU A 30 15.73 5.84 10.24
N PHE A 31 15.43 5.72 8.94
CA PHE A 31 14.07 5.73 8.41
C PHE A 31 13.75 4.36 7.85
N THR A 32 12.54 3.90 8.10
CA THR A 32 12.03 2.64 7.59
C THR A 32 10.93 2.86 6.54
N GLU A 33 10.57 1.82 5.81
CA GLU A 33 9.39 1.88 4.95
C GLU A 33 8.11 2.07 5.75
N LEU A 34 8.03 1.49 6.96
CA LEU A 34 6.89 1.72 7.85
C LEU A 34 6.73 3.21 8.19
N ASP A 35 7.82 3.91 8.52
CA ASP A 35 7.79 5.33 8.86
C ASP A 35 7.25 6.16 7.68
N LYS A 36 7.72 5.84 6.46
CA LYS A 36 7.28 6.51 5.24
C LYS A 36 5.79 6.32 4.99
N GLN A 37 5.27 5.10 5.12
CA GLN A 37 3.86 4.81 4.90
C GLN A 37 2.98 5.41 5.99
N ALA A 38 3.40 5.36 7.25
CA ALA A 38 2.71 5.98 8.37
C ALA A 38 2.60 7.50 8.19
N HIS A 39 3.70 8.16 7.79
CA HIS A 39 3.69 9.60 7.53
C HIS A 39 2.73 9.97 6.38
N LYS A 40 2.68 9.17 5.32
CA LYS A 40 1.72 9.36 4.23
C LYS A 40 0.27 9.28 4.72
N MET A 41 -0.04 8.33 5.59
CA MET A 41 -1.39 8.19 6.18
C MET A 41 -1.76 9.35 7.09
N ILE A 42 -0.81 9.89 7.85
CA ILE A 42 -1.03 11.09 8.67
C ILE A 42 -1.35 12.28 7.77
N ILE A 43 -0.58 12.50 6.69
CA ILE A 43 -0.85 13.58 5.72
C ILE A 43 -2.25 13.40 5.10
N ALA A 44 -2.59 12.21 4.61
CA ALA A 44 -3.91 11.93 4.04
C ALA A 44 -5.05 12.22 5.02
N TRP A 45 -4.85 11.88 6.30
CA TRP A 45 -5.82 12.19 7.35
C TRP A 45 -5.98 13.69 7.60
N ILE A 46 -4.87 14.43 7.66
CA ILE A 46 -4.90 15.89 7.82
C ILE A 46 -5.63 16.55 6.65
N LEU A 47 -5.27 16.19 5.42
CA LEU A 47 -5.93 16.72 4.22
C LEU A 47 -7.42 16.40 4.23
N GLY A 48 -7.79 15.14 4.47
CA GLY A 48 -9.20 14.76 4.56
C GLY A 48 -9.96 15.54 5.63
N LYS A 49 -9.32 15.92 6.75
CA LYS A 49 -9.98 16.73 7.79
C LYS A 49 -10.22 18.17 7.34
N ILE A 50 -9.23 18.78 6.69
CA ILE A 50 -9.35 20.12 6.12
C ILE A 50 -10.50 20.15 5.11
N GLU A 51 -10.58 19.17 4.21
CA GLU A 51 -11.66 19.06 3.21
C GLU A 51 -13.06 18.96 3.83
N GLN A 52 -13.20 18.25 4.96
CA GLN A 52 -14.48 18.18 5.68
C GLN A 52 -14.84 19.51 6.34
N ASP A 53 -13.86 20.17 6.97
CA ASP A 53 -14.09 21.32 7.83
C ASP A 53 -14.22 22.62 7.02
N GLU A 54 -13.46 22.78 5.94
CA GLU A 54 -13.42 23.99 5.12
C GLU A 54 -14.29 23.90 3.85
N GLU A 55 -14.32 22.74 3.19
CA GLU A 55 -14.98 22.56 1.90
C GLU A 55 -16.32 21.80 1.98
N GLY A 56 -16.66 21.28 3.17
CA GLY A 56 -17.91 20.54 3.40
C GLY A 56 -17.99 19.18 2.69
N GLN A 57 -16.84 18.63 2.27
CA GLN A 57 -16.79 17.37 1.55
C GLN A 57 -17.03 16.17 2.46
N LEU A 58 -17.62 15.10 1.89
CA LEU A 58 -17.80 13.83 2.61
C LEU A 58 -16.64 12.89 2.31
N ILE A 59 -15.74 12.73 3.28
CA ILE A 59 -14.61 11.80 3.16
C ILE A 59 -15.02 10.38 3.59
N ASN A 60 -14.79 9.40 2.71
CA ASN A 60 -14.90 7.99 3.06
C ASN A 60 -13.62 7.52 3.78
N TRP A 61 -13.58 7.74 5.09
CA TRP A 61 -12.44 7.37 5.96
C TRP A 61 -12.09 5.89 5.92
N ARG A 62 -13.10 5.01 5.80
CA ARG A 62 -12.88 3.57 5.67
C ARG A 62 -12.08 3.25 4.43
N LYS A 63 -12.53 3.75 3.26
CA LYS A 63 -11.87 3.53 1.97
C LYS A 63 -10.44 4.10 2.00
N MET A 64 -10.24 5.27 2.61
CA MET A 64 -8.90 5.86 2.76
C MET A 64 -7.96 4.95 3.57
N ILE A 65 -8.44 4.41 4.70
CA ILE A 65 -7.65 3.49 5.53
C ILE A 65 -7.35 2.19 4.77
N GLU A 66 -8.36 1.60 4.13
CA GLU A 66 -8.22 0.37 3.33
C GLU A 66 -7.21 0.56 2.20
N PHE A 67 -7.31 1.65 1.43
CA PHE A 67 -6.39 1.96 0.34
C PHE A 67 -4.97 2.24 0.84
N GLY A 68 -4.84 2.89 1.99
CA GLY A 68 -3.56 3.06 2.68
C GLY A 68 -2.89 1.72 3.01
N ILE A 69 -3.66 0.78 3.55
CA ILE A 69 -3.20 -0.58 3.87
C ILE A 69 -2.86 -1.37 2.59
N PHE A 70 -3.68 -1.25 1.54
CA PHE A 70 -3.42 -1.92 0.26
C PHE A 70 -2.14 -1.43 -0.40
N GLN A 71 -1.94 -0.11 -0.46
CA GLN A 71 -0.70 0.48 -0.95
C GLN A 71 0.49 0.06 -0.10
N TYR A 72 0.34 0.02 1.23
CA TYR A 72 1.36 -0.47 2.15
C TYR A 72 1.78 -1.90 1.82
N PHE A 73 0.84 -2.83 1.62
CA PHE A 73 1.15 -4.21 1.24
C PHE A 73 1.81 -4.30 -0.14
N GLN A 74 1.28 -3.58 -1.14
CA GLN A 74 1.90 -3.53 -2.47
C GLN A 74 3.36 -3.06 -2.39
N ARG A 75 3.65 -2.02 -1.59
CA ARG A 75 5.03 -1.51 -1.39
C ARG A 75 5.92 -2.44 -0.59
N THR A 76 5.33 -3.23 0.31
CA THR A 76 6.01 -4.28 1.06
C THR A 76 6.41 -5.45 0.16
N VAL A 77 5.64 -5.75 -0.89
CA VAL A 77 6.00 -6.79 -1.86
C VAL A 77 7.00 -6.26 -2.89
N LEU A 78 6.76 -5.06 -3.44
CA LEU A 78 7.58 -4.44 -4.48
C LEU A 78 8.80 -3.68 -3.94
N THR A 79 9.42 -4.23 -2.89
CA THR A 79 10.46 -3.55 -2.11
C THR A 79 11.58 -2.96 -2.98
N ASP A 80 12.06 -1.79 -2.56
CA ASP A 80 13.24 -1.10 -3.11
C ASP A 80 13.28 -0.87 -4.64
N LEU A 81 12.13 -0.87 -5.30
CA LEU A 81 12.04 -0.35 -6.66
C LEU A 81 12.26 1.16 -6.67
N LYS A 82 13.29 1.61 -7.41
CA LYS A 82 13.48 3.03 -7.70
C LYS A 82 12.21 3.59 -8.36
N PRO A 83 11.77 4.81 -8.00
CA PRO A 83 10.55 5.39 -8.57
C PRO A 83 10.51 5.36 -10.09
N GLN A 84 11.62 5.68 -10.76
CA GLN A 84 11.73 5.69 -12.22
C GLN A 84 11.42 4.32 -12.85
N ILE A 85 11.93 3.24 -12.24
CA ILE A 85 11.66 1.88 -12.71
C ILE A 85 10.21 1.50 -12.45
N TYR A 86 9.69 1.83 -11.27
CA TYR A 86 8.29 1.56 -10.92
C TYR A 86 7.33 2.24 -11.92
N HIS A 87 7.51 3.53 -12.19
CA HIS A 87 6.68 4.24 -13.17
C HIS A 87 6.82 3.70 -14.59
N SER A 88 8.04 3.31 -15.00
CA SER A 88 8.27 2.69 -16.31
C SER A 88 7.60 1.32 -16.46
N LEU A 89 7.51 0.53 -15.39
CA LEU A 89 6.79 -0.74 -15.39
C LEU A 89 5.28 -0.53 -15.45
N LEU A 90 4.76 0.47 -14.74
CA LEU A 90 3.32 0.79 -14.75
C LEU A 90 2.83 1.35 -16.09
N SER A 91 3.70 2.01 -16.86
CA SER A 91 3.35 2.56 -18.18
C SER A 91 3.28 1.52 -19.29
N GLN A 92 3.61 0.26 -19.00
CA GLN A 92 3.60 -0.85 -19.96
C GLN A 92 2.57 -1.88 -19.50
N ASP A 93 1.48 -2.06 -20.26
CA ASP A 93 0.35 -2.91 -19.85
C ASP A 93 0.78 -4.34 -19.47
N GLU A 94 1.65 -4.96 -20.27
CA GLU A 94 2.13 -6.32 -19.98
C GLU A 94 3.00 -6.38 -18.71
N ALA A 95 3.86 -5.39 -18.50
CA ALA A 95 4.72 -5.33 -17.32
C ALA A 95 3.91 -5.03 -16.06
N ARG A 96 2.95 -4.10 -16.14
CA ARG A 96 1.99 -3.79 -15.07
C ARG A 96 1.21 -5.04 -14.67
N LYS A 97 0.70 -5.79 -15.64
CA LYS A 97 -0.03 -7.04 -15.37
C LYS A 97 0.84 -8.05 -14.62
N LYS A 98 2.07 -8.30 -15.09
CA LYS A 98 3.02 -9.21 -14.42
C LYS A 98 3.36 -8.75 -13.00
N LEU A 99 3.48 -7.44 -12.80
CA LEU A 99 3.74 -6.84 -11.49
C LEU A 99 2.56 -7.06 -10.53
N ASN A 100 1.33 -6.88 -11.02
CA ASN A 100 0.11 -7.10 -10.24
C ASN A 100 -0.09 -8.58 -9.91
N ASP A 101 0.11 -9.48 -10.89
CA ASP A 101 0.03 -10.93 -10.70
C ASP A 101 1.04 -11.38 -9.63
N PHE A 102 2.26 -10.83 -9.65
CA PHE A 102 3.27 -11.09 -8.62
C PHE A 102 2.83 -10.62 -7.23
N VAL A 103 2.29 -9.40 -7.12
CA VAL A 103 1.79 -8.87 -5.84
C VAL A 103 0.61 -9.68 -5.31
N GLN A 104 -0.30 -10.10 -6.19
CA GLN A 104 -1.42 -10.97 -5.85
C GLN A 104 -0.92 -12.28 -5.26
N GLN A 105 -0.02 -12.97 -5.96
CA GLN A 105 0.54 -14.25 -5.54
C GLN A 105 1.21 -14.16 -4.15
N GLU A 106 1.96 -13.09 -3.91
CA GLU A 106 2.67 -12.86 -2.64
C GLU A 106 1.75 -12.56 -1.44
N MET A 107 0.53 -12.09 -1.69
CA MET A 107 -0.42 -11.66 -0.65
C MET A 107 -1.60 -12.61 -0.47
N GLU A 108 -1.81 -13.56 -1.38
CA GLU A 108 -2.96 -14.47 -1.39
C GLU A 108 -3.10 -15.23 -0.06
N GLU A 109 -2.07 -15.93 0.39
CA GLU A 109 -2.10 -16.67 1.67
C GLU A 109 -2.35 -15.73 2.86
N SER A 110 -1.72 -14.55 2.85
CA SER A 110 -1.81 -13.59 3.96
C SER A 110 -3.22 -12.98 4.09
N LEU A 111 -3.87 -12.62 2.98
CA LEU A 111 -5.11 -11.85 3.00
C LEU A 111 -6.36 -12.73 2.87
N SER A 112 -6.32 -13.82 2.10
CA SER A 112 -7.49 -14.70 1.91
C SER A 112 -7.92 -15.37 3.23
N HIS A 113 -6.96 -15.75 4.08
CA HIS A 113 -7.25 -16.31 5.41
C HIS A 113 -7.81 -15.28 6.40
N LEU A 114 -7.51 -13.99 6.19
CA LEU A 114 -8.04 -12.90 7.01
C LEU A 114 -9.49 -12.57 6.62
N SER A 115 -9.74 -12.34 5.34
CA SER A 115 -11.07 -12.03 4.80
C SER A 115 -11.04 -12.09 3.28
N GLU A 116 -11.89 -12.92 2.70
CA GLU A 116 -12.06 -13.01 1.24
C GLU A 116 -12.51 -11.68 0.63
N ASP A 117 -13.42 -10.96 1.30
CA ASP A 117 -13.86 -9.63 0.86
C ASP A 117 -12.70 -8.62 0.85
N PHE A 118 -11.84 -8.65 1.88
CA PHE A 118 -10.70 -7.74 1.98
C PHE A 118 -9.64 -8.06 0.92
N TYR A 119 -9.40 -9.35 0.69
CA TYR A 119 -8.52 -9.81 -0.39
C TYR A 119 -9.05 -9.38 -1.76
N ASN A 120 -10.33 -9.55 -2.04
CA ASN A 120 -10.92 -9.13 -3.32
C ASN A 120 -10.82 -7.61 -3.54
N GLN A 121 -11.03 -6.81 -2.50
CA GLN A 121 -10.83 -5.36 -2.57
C GLN A 121 -9.37 -4.99 -2.83
N PHE A 122 -8.42 -5.71 -2.24
CA PHE A 122 -7.00 -5.54 -2.52
C PHE A 122 -6.66 -5.86 -3.97
N ILE A 123 -7.19 -6.95 -4.53
CA ILE A 123 -7.00 -7.31 -5.95
C ILE A 123 -7.59 -6.23 -6.85
N GLN A 124 -8.78 -5.72 -6.53
CA GLN A 124 -9.37 -4.61 -7.26
C GLN A 124 -8.49 -3.36 -7.23
N PHE A 125 -7.95 -3.00 -6.05
CA PHE A 125 -7.07 -1.84 -5.88
C PHE A 125 -5.77 -1.95 -6.67
N ILE A 126 -5.09 -3.10 -6.68
CA ILE A 126 -3.84 -3.23 -7.46
C ILE A 126 -4.12 -3.31 -8.97
N SER A 127 -5.34 -3.72 -9.37
CA SER A 127 -5.73 -3.84 -10.77
C SER A 127 -6.28 -2.54 -11.37
N SER A 128 -6.70 -1.57 -10.54
CA SER A 128 -7.15 -0.26 -11.03
C SER A 128 -5.99 0.55 -11.62
N THR A 129 -6.30 1.34 -12.65
CA THR A 129 -5.32 2.18 -13.33
C THR A 129 -5.12 3.46 -12.51
N PRO A 130 -3.91 4.04 -12.43
CA PRO A 130 -3.72 5.37 -11.86
C PRO A 130 -4.55 6.48 -12.54
N GLU A 131 -5.06 6.23 -13.75
CA GLU A 131 -5.96 7.12 -14.49
C GLU A 131 -7.42 7.06 -14.00
N ASP A 132 -7.78 6.08 -13.16
CA ASP A 132 -9.12 5.95 -12.57
C ASP A 132 -9.26 6.75 -11.24
N GLU A 133 -8.25 7.55 -10.88
CA GLU A 133 -8.20 8.41 -9.68
C GLU A 133 -8.36 9.91 -9.98
N GLU A 134 -8.78 10.29 -11.20
CA GLU A 134 -9.24 11.66 -11.54
C GLU A 134 -10.74 11.86 -11.29
#